data_AF-A0AA39ZUQ8-F1
#
_entry.id   AF-A0AA39ZUQ8-F1
#
_cell.length_a   1.000
_cell.length_b   1.000
_cell.length_c   1.000
_cell.angle_alpha   90.00
_cell.angle_beta   90.00
_cell.angle_gamma   90.00
#
_symmetry.space_group_name_H-M   'P 1'
#
loop_
_entity.id
_entity.type
_entity.pdbx_description
1 polymer ?
#
loop_
_entity_poly.entity_id
_entity_poly.type
_entity_poly.pdbx_seq_one_letter_code
_entity_poly.pdbx_strand_id
1 'polypeptide(L)'
;MAWVARFLDQLKHALVPRGRVLLDICRLCRGVDLGMTLNQALAELLPPWDYAYYRERLCEERGLLDHDSSCLAPYLSVEHTVPAMLSVVGELFGVRFDRMTPETWDPRLTLREHVDMFAVWDEGVDEHAFLGYLYLDLFWHHGKTKTGMVAYTRPICVGHTATASGTRKYPSVCLVLNLAPTNPVLGFHGVRTFAHELGHCMHVLFQQVTHAITSGRHLGSDYVEIPSHVFEHMFLQRDMLKKIGRHRAYLDADAMRAWSAAHPDATCPPPERIPDELLQTTADSLAFLTLYGNLGSL
;
A
#
# COMPACT_ATOMS: atom_id res chain seq x y z
N MET A 1 -29.41 11.26 0.13
CA MET A 1 -29.04 11.34 -1.30
C MET A 1 -28.75 12.75 -1.81
N ALA A 2 -29.54 13.79 -1.48
CA ALA A 2 -29.29 15.16 -2.00
C ALA A 2 -27.91 15.76 -1.64
N TRP A 3 -27.34 15.39 -0.48
CA TRP A 3 -26.00 15.86 -0.09
C TRP A 3 -24.89 15.24 -0.94
N VAL A 4 -25.02 13.96 -1.32
CA VAL A 4 -24.06 13.24 -2.17
C VAL A 4 -23.98 13.91 -3.54
N ALA A 5 -25.13 14.23 -4.13
CA ALA A 5 -25.18 14.94 -5.41
C ALA A 5 -24.47 16.30 -5.33
N ARG A 6 -24.75 17.09 -4.29
CA ARG A 6 -24.05 18.38 -4.07
C ARG A 6 -22.54 18.22 -3.90
N PHE A 7 -22.11 17.21 -3.14
CA PHE A 7 -20.70 16.90 -2.95
C PHE A 7 -20.01 16.53 -4.27
N LEU A 8 -20.62 15.63 -5.05
CA LEU A 8 -20.08 15.23 -6.35
C LEU A 8 -20.05 16.40 -7.33
N ASP A 9 -21.04 17.30 -7.31
CA ASP A 9 -21.05 18.47 -8.17
C ASP A 9 -19.98 19.49 -7.78
N GLN A 10 -19.74 19.69 -6.48
CA GLN A 10 -18.61 20.50 -5.99
C GLN A 10 -17.26 19.90 -6.43
N LEU A 11 -17.08 18.59 -6.28
CA LEU A 11 -15.89 17.88 -6.76
C LEU A 11 -15.69 18.05 -8.27
N LYS A 12 -16.75 17.85 -9.07
CA LYS A 12 -16.69 18.07 -10.53
C LYS A 12 -16.27 19.49 -10.86
N HIS A 13 -16.84 20.49 -10.19
CA HIS A 13 -16.52 21.89 -10.44
C HIS A 13 -15.03 22.19 -10.18
N ALA A 14 -14.47 21.58 -9.13
CA ALA A 14 -13.06 21.75 -8.77
C ALA A 14 -12.09 20.95 -9.68
N LEU A 15 -12.47 19.73 -10.08
CA LEU A 15 -11.57 18.77 -10.73
C LEU A 15 -11.66 18.77 -12.26
N VAL A 16 -12.83 19.04 -12.85
CA VAL A 16 -13.01 18.99 -14.32
C VAL A 16 -12.08 19.95 -15.07
N PRO A 17 -11.87 21.22 -14.62
CA PRO A 17 -10.91 22.10 -15.29
C PRO A 17 -9.49 21.53 -15.33
N ARG A 18 -9.07 20.85 -14.26
CA ARG A 18 -7.73 20.23 -14.16
C ARG A 18 -7.62 19.00 -15.05
N GLY A 19 -8.64 18.13 -15.04
CA GLY A 19 -8.69 16.95 -15.88
C GLY A 19 -8.70 17.28 -17.38
N ARG A 20 -9.34 18.40 -17.78
CA ARG A 20 -9.31 18.89 -19.16
C ARG A 20 -7.89 19.23 -19.63
N VAL A 21 -7.08 19.85 -18.78
CA VAL A 21 -5.67 20.16 -19.11
C VAL A 21 -4.90 18.88 -19.42
N LEU A 22 -5.03 17.83 -18.60
CA LEU A 22 -4.36 16.55 -18.87
C LEU A 22 -4.87 15.91 -20.17
N LEU A 23 -6.19 15.89 -20.38
CA LEU A 23 -6.77 15.34 -21.60
C LEU A 23 -6.30 16.08 -22.86
N ASP A 24 -6.21 17.41 -22.80
CA ASP A 24 -5.72 18.21 -23.92
C ASP A 24 -4.23 17.94 -24.18
N ILE A 25 -3.40 17.77 -23.14
CA ILE A 25 -2.01 17.33 -23.31
C ILE A 25 -1.95 15.96 -24.00
N CYS A 26 -2.73 14.98 -23.54
CA CYS A 26 -2.77 13.65 -24.16
C CYS A 26 -3.24 13.70 -25.62
N ARG A 27 -4.24 14.54 -25.94
CA ARG A 27 -4.70 14.77 -27.32
C ARG A 27 -3.61 15.37 -28.19
N LEU A 28 -2.84 16.33 -27.67
CA LEU A 28 -1.73 16.94 -28.38
C LEU A 28 -0.61 15.93 -28.65
N CYS A 29 -0.23 15.11 -27.67
CA CYS A 29 0.73 14.03 -27.86
C CYS A 29 0.28 13.06 -28.94
N ARG A 30 -1.00 12.65 -28.93
CA ARG A 30 -1.60 11.82 -29.99
C ARG A 30 -1.59 12.50 -31.35
N GLY A 31 -1.93 13.79 -31.39
CA GLY A 31 -1.93 14.58 -32.61
C GLY A 31 -0.56 14.62 -33.26
N VAL A 32 0.51 14.78 -32.48
CA VAL A 32 1.89 14.72 -32.97
C VAL A 32 2.20 13.37 -33.62
N ASP A 33 1.83 12.25 -32.99
CA ASP A 33 2.07 10.91 -33.54
C ASP A 33 1.32 10.66 -34.85
N LEU A 34 0.13 11.25 -34.99
CA LEU A 34 -0.72 11.11 -36.17
C LEU A 34 -0.48 12.19 -37.23
N GLY A 35 0.49 13.09 -37.03
CA GLY A 35 0.79 14.19 -37.96
C GLY A 35 -0.33 15.24 -38.08
N MET A 36 -1.13 15.40 -37.02
CA MET A 36 -2.22 16.39 -36.95
C MET A 36 -1.69 17.78 -36.62
N THR A 37 -2.38 18.80 -37.11
CA THR A 37 -2.20 20.17 -36.62
C THR A 37 -2.74 20.33 -35.19
N LEU A 38 -2.29 21.37 -34.48
CA LEU A 38 -2.75 21.70 -33.12
C LEU A 38 -4.29 21.72 -33.01
N ASN A 39 -4.95 22.41 -33.95
CA ASN A 39 -6.40 22.56 -33.93
C ASN A 39 -7.14 21.25 -34.21
N GLN A 40 -6.60 20.39 -35.09
CA GLN A 40 -7.16 19.07 -35.34
C GLN A 40 -7.06 18.18 -34.10
N ALA A 41 -5.89 18.17 -33.46
CA ALA A 41 -5.65 17.37 -32.26
C ALA A 41 -6.58 17.75 -31.10
N LEU A 42 -6.77 19.04 -30.84
CA LEU A 42 -7.65 19.52 -29.76
C LEU A 42 -9.15 19.36 -30.07
N ALA A 43 -9.52 19.28 -31.35
CA ALA A 43 -10.91 19.05 -31.77
C ALA A 43 -11.31 17.56 -31.66
N GLU A 44 -10.35 16.63 -31.75
CA GLU A 44 -10.63 15.20 -31.64
C GLU A 44 -10.83 14.74 -30.19
N LEU A 45 -11.73 13.76 -30.01
CA LEU A 45 -11.86 13.06 -28.74
C LEU A 45 -10.70 12.08 -28.56
N LEU A 46 -10.13 12.02 -27.35
CA LEU A 46 -9.16 11.00 -27.01
C LEU A 46 -9.90 9.67 -26.78
N PRO A 47 -9.59 8.60 -27.53
CA PRO A 47 -10.17 7.30 -27.26
C PRO A 47 -9.81 6.80 -25.85
N PRO A 48 -10.71 6.12 -25.13
CA PRO A 48 -10.44 5.68 -23.75
C PRO A 48 -9.20 4.78 -23.61
N TRP A 49 -8.90 3.97 -24.61
CA TRP A 49 -7.72 3.09 -24.60
C TRP A 49 -6.39 3.83 -24.85
N ASP A 50 -6.42 5.04 -25.43
CA ASP A 50 -5.23 5.86 -25.67
C ASP A 50 -4.81 6.63 -24.41
N TYR A 51 -5.73 6.86 -23.46
CA TYR A 51 -5.45 7.67 -22.27
C TYR A 51 -4.30 7.11 -21.42
N ALA A 52 -4.32 5.82 -21.11
CA ALA A 52 -3.29 5.21 -20.29
C ALA A 52 -1.90 5.31 -20.94
N TYR A 53 -1.83 5.10 -22.25
CA TYR A 53 -0.60 5.19 -23.03
C TYR A 53 -0.02 6.61 -23.01
N TYR A 54 -0.81 7.62 -23.37
CA TYR A 54 -0.32 9.00 -23.43
C TYR A 54 -0.07 9.61 -22.04
N ARG A 55 -0.79 9.17 -21.02
CA ARG A 55 -0.48 9.54 -19.62
C ARG A 55 0.89 9.01 -19.22
N GLU A 56 1.17 7.74 -19.50
CA GLU A 56 2.45 7.13 -19.16
C GLU A 56 3.61 7.81 -19.88
N ARG A 57 3.45 8.04 -21.19
CA ARG A 57 4.44 8.78 -21.98
C ARG A 57 4.71 10.17 -21.44
N LEU A 58 3.67 10.88 -20.98
CA LEU A 58 3.84 12.20 -20.34
C LEU A 58 4.63 12.11 -19.04
N CYS A 59 4.42 11.05 -18.25
CA CYS A 59 5.23 10.80 -17.05
C CYS A 59 6.70 10.59 -17.43
N GLU A 60 6.96 9.72 -18.41
CA GLU A 60 8.32 9.45 -18.92
C GLU A 60 9.01 10.72 -19.45
N GLU A 61 8.34 11.51 -20.30
CA GLU A 61 8.87 12.76 -20.88
C GLU A 61 9.19 13.80 -19.79
N ARG A 62 8.48 13.78 -18.67
CA ARG A 62 8.70 14.69 -17.53
C ARG A 62 9.63 14.10 -16.46
N GLY A 63 10.15 12.89 -16.65
CA GLY A 63 10.93 12.18 -15.65
C GLY A 63 10.15 11.89 -14.36
N LEU A 64 8.82 11.83 -14.45
CA LEU A 64 7.96 11.46 -13.34
C LEU A 64 7.93 9.95 -13.21
N LEU A 65 8.01 9.49 -11.97
CA LEU A 65 7.88 8.09 -11.63
C LEU A 65 6.39 7.72 -11.61
N ASP A 66 5.99 6.75 -12.42
CA ASP A 66 4.68 6.12 -12.25
C ASP A 66 4.65 5.27 -10.96
N HIS A 67 3.46 4.84 -10.57
CA HIS A 67 3.22 4.07 -9.35
C HIS A 67 4.00 2.74 -9.28
N ASP A 68 4.48 2.22 -10.42
CA ASP A 68 5.32 1.01 -10.50
C ASP A 68 6.82 1.32 -10.71
N SER A 69 7.28 2.44 -10.12
CA SER A 69 8.66 2.91 -10.19
C SER A 69 9.69 1.80 -9.85
N SER A 70 10.28 1.24 -10.89
CA SER A 70 11.29 0.18 -10.80
C SER A 70 12.54 0.60 -10.02
N CYS A 71 12.82 1.90 -9.88
CA CYS A 71 13.97 2.39 -9.13
C CYS A 71 13.77 2.37 -7.60
N LEU A 72 12.54 2.39 -7.09
CA LEU A 72 12.28 2.22 -5.65
C LEU A 72 12.23 0.75 -5.23
N ALA A 73 11.88 -0.14 -6.16
CA ALA A 73 11.72 -1.57 -5.92
C ALA A 73 12.91 -2.22 -5.16
N PRO A 74 14.19 -1.96 -5.50
CA PRO A 74 15.33 -2.53 -4.79
C PRO A 74 15.40 -2.17 -3.30
N TYR A 75 14.78 -1.07 -2.88
CA TYR A 75 14.77 -0.59 -1.49
C TYR A 75 13.57 -1.07 -0.67
N LEU A 76 12.60 -1.73 -1.31
CA LEU A 76 11.31 -2.06 -0.72
C LEU A 76 11.08 -3.58 -0.71
N SER A 77 12.09 -4.36 -0.29
CA SER A 77 11.95 -5.81 -0.12
C SER A 77 10.96 -6.14 0.98
N VAL A 78 10.16 -7.19 0.81
CA VAL A 78 9.14 -7.59 1.82
C VAL A 78 9.79 -7.88 3.17
N GLU A 79 10.90 -8.61 3.15
CA GLU A 79 11.64 -9.04 4.34
C GLU A 79 12.06 -7.88 5.26
N HIS A 80 12.42 -6.73 4.68
CA HIS A 80 12.77 -5.54 5.47
C HIS A 80 11.59 -4.60 5.69
N THR A 81 10.85 -4.32 4.61
CA THR A 81 9.86 -3.25 4.59
C THR A 81 8.67 -3.57 5.47
N VAL A 82 8.17 -4.82 5.47
CA VAL A 82 7.01 -5.21 6.28
C VAL A 82 7.32 -5.10 7.79
N PRO A 83 8.42 -5.69 8.32
CA PRO A 83 8.80 -5.46 9.71
C PRO A 83 9.03 -3.99 10.05
N ALA A 84 9.65 -3.22 9.14
CA ALA A 84 9.85 -1.78 9.36
C ALA A 84 8.54 -1.00 9.45
N MET A 85 7.55 -1.32 8.61
CA MET A 85 6.20 -0.74 8.68
C MET A 85 5.50 -1.12 9.99
N LEU A 86 5.58 -2.38 10.42
CA LEU A 86 5.04 -2.81 11.73
C LEU A 86 5.73 -2.09 12.90
N SER A 87 7.05 -1.88 12.83
CA SER A 87 7.80 -1.11 13.83
C SER A 87 7.31 0.34 13.90
N VAL A 88 7.07 0.99 12.75
CA VAL A 88 6.50 2.35 12.70
C VAL A 88 5.12 2.40 13.36
N VAL A 89 4.25 1.43 13.07
CA VAL A 89 2.94 1.34 13.72
C VAL A 89 3.09 1.11 15.23
N GLY A 90 4.02 0.25 15.63
CA GLY A 90 4.30 -0.04 17.04
C GLY A 90 4.73 1.19 17.81
N GLU A 91 5.66 1.97 17.25
CA GLU A 91 6.10 3.24 17.83
C GLU A 91 4.97 4.28 17.88
N LEU A 92 4.16 4.37 16.82
CA LEU A 92 3.12 5.40 16.70
C LEU A 92 1.95 5.17 17.67
N PHE A 93 1.52 3.92 17.84
CA PHE A 93 0.35 3.56 18.63
C PHE A 93 0.69 2.95 19.98
N GLY A 94 1.97 2.79 20.31
CA GLY A 94 2.40 2.13 21.55
C GLY A 94 1.97 0.67 21.57
N VAL A 95 2.22 -0.07 20.48
CA VAL A 95 1.88 -1.49 20.38
C VAL A 95 3.09 -2.34 20.02
N ARG A 96 3.09 -3.60 20.46
CA ARG A 96 4.13 -4.57 20.15
C ARG A 96 3.57 -5.70 19.30
N PHE A 97 4.32 -6.08 18.26
CA PHE A 97 4.01 -7.20 17.40
C PHE A 97 4.99 -8.35 17.68
N ASP A 98 4.53 -9.38 18.37
CA ASP A 98 5.33 -10.56 18.66
C ASP A 98 5.09 -11.62 17.59
N ARG A 99 6.08 -11.83 16.71
CA ARG A 99 6.01 -12.88 15.69
C ARG A 99 5.96 -14.24 16.36
N MET A 100 4.96 -15.03 15.99
CA MET A 100 4.77 -16.38 16.50
C MET A 100 5.61 -17.35 15.69
N THR A 101 6.41 -18.15 16.38
CA THR A 101 7.23 -19.23 15.80
C THR A 101 6.65 -20.59 16.16
N PRO A 102 7.03 -21.68 15.45
CA PRO A 102 6.57 -23.04 15.77
C PRO A 102 6.84 -23.48 17.22
N GLU A 103 7.82 -22.88 17.90
CA GLU A 103 8.14 -23.15 19.31
C GLU A 103 7.16 -22.47 20.29
N THR A 104 6.52 -21.39 19.86
CA THR A 104 5.62 -20.56 20.68
C THR A 104 4.14 -20.79 20.35
N TRP A 105 3.84 -21.61 19.33
CA TRP A 105 2.52 -21.68 18.73
C TRP A 105 2.21 -23.03 18.10
N ASP A 106 0.92 -23.43 18.10
CA ASP A 106 0.45 -24.63 17.40
C ASP A 106 0.40 -24.37 15.88
N PRO A 107 1.23 -25.04 15.06
CA PRO A 107 1.27 -24.84 13.61
C PRO A 107 -0.08 -25.06 12.91
N ARG A 108 -1.03 -25.76 13.54
CA ARG A 108 -2.39 -25.98 13.00
C ARG A 108 -3.24 -24.71 12.94
N LEU A 109 -2.86 -23.67 13.67
CA LEU A 109 -3.59 -22.41 13.74
C LEU A 109 -3.15 -21.41 12.66
N THR A 110 -2.04 -21.68 11.96
CA THR A 110 -1.72 -21.05 10.66
C THR A 110 -2.26 -21.94 9.54
N LEU A 111 -2.98 -21.33 8.58
CA LEU A 111 -3.57 -22.10 7.47
C LEU A 111 -2.49 -22.80 6.61
N ARG A 112 -1.28 -22.24 6.54
CA ARG A 112 -0.12 -22.71 5.76
C ARG A 112 1.19 -22.21 6.38
N GLU A 113 2.31 -22.85 6.03
CA GLU A 113 3.68 -22.54 6.50
C GLU A 113 4.15 -21.11 6.11
N HIS A 114 3.59 -20.54 5.04
CA HIS A 114 4.01 -19.24 4.50
C HIS A 114 3.23 -18.05 5.08
N VAL A 115 2.33 -18.29 6.04
CA VAL A 115 1.52 -17.25 6.68
C VAL A 115 2.17 -16.86 7.99
N ASP A 116 2.61 -15.61 8.09
CA ASP A 116 3.12 -15.08 9.34
C ASP A 116 1.97 -14.74 10.28
N MET A 117 2.20 -14.98 11.57
CA MET A 117 1.26 -14.67 12.64
C MET A 117 1.94 -13.84 13.72
N PHE A 118 1.25 -12.82 14.21
CA PHE A 118 1.72 -11.94 15.28
C PHE A 118 0.68 -11.88 16.40
N ALA A 119 1.13 -12.06 17.64
CA ALA A 119 0.39 -11.64 18.82
C ALA A 119 0.63 -10.14 19.03
N VAL A 120 -0.46 -9.38 19.14
CA VAL A 120 -0.39 -7.92 19.26
C VAL A 120 -0.71 -7.51 20.69
N TRP A 121 0.14 -6.68 21.27
CA TRP A 121 0.05 -6.22 22.65
C TRP A 121 0.03 -4.70 22.71
N ASP A 122 -0.75 -4.15 23.63
CA ASP A 122 -0.71 -2.75 24.02
C ASP A 122 0.52 -2.56 24.94
N GLU A 123 1.40 -1.66 24.58
CA GLU A 123 2.54 -1.19 25.40
C GLU A 123 2.34 0.28 25.80
N GLY A 124 1.16 0.83 25.52
CA GLY A 124 0.79 2.21 25.79
C GLY A 124 0.09 2.36 27.13
N VAL A 125 -1.22 2.59 27.10
CA VAL A 125 -1.98 3.03 28.28
C VAL A 125 -2.24 1.87 29.25
N ASP A 126 -2.54 0.69 28.72
CA ASP A 126 -2.76 -0.53 29.49
C ASP A 126 -1.58 -1.48 29.21
N GLU A 127 -0.42 -1.19 29.82
CA GLU A 127 0.84 -1.90 29.60
C GLU A 127 0.66 -3.43 29.61
N HIS A 128 1.05 -4.07 28.51
CA HIS A 128 0.96 -5.50 28.22
C HIS A 128 -0.45 -6.08 28.04
N ALA A 129 -1.47 -5.27 27.76
CA ALA A 129 -2.80 -5.79 27.43
C ALA A 129 -2.81 -6.46 26.04
N PHE A 130 -3.22 -7.72 25.98
CA PHE A 130 -3.36 -8.42 24.70
C PHE A 130 -4.45 -7.75 23.83
N LEU A 131 -4.14 -7.46 22.57
CA LEU A 131 -5.06 -6.79 21.63
C LEU A 131 -5.68 -7.75 20.62
N GLY A 132 -4.99 -8.82 20.24
CA GLY A 132 -5.48 -9.79 19.27
C GLY A 132 -4.37 -10.37 18.39
N TYR A 133 -4.79 -10.98 17.28
CA TYR A 133 -3.87 -11.63 16.35
C TYR A 133 -3.91 -11.01 14.95
N LEU A 134 -2.73 -10.74 14.40
CA LEU A 134 -2.53 -10.32 13.01
C LEU A 134 -1.93 -11.48 12.21
N TYR A 135 -2.55 -11.81 11.08
CA TYR A 135 -2.03 -12.77 10.10
C TYR A 135 -1.61 -12.03 8.84
N LEU A 136 -0.46 -12.36 8.29
CA LEU A 136 0.04 -11.85 7.03
C LEU A 136 0.18 -13.00 6.03
N ASP A 137 -0.74 -13.05 5.07
CA ASP A 137 -0.70 -14.01 3.95
C ASP A 137 -0.29 -13.28 2.67
N LEU A 138 1.01 -13.04 2.51
CA LEU A 138 1.54 -12.09 1.53
C LEU A 138 1.81 -12.70 0.15
N PHE A 139 2.11 -13.99 0.09
CA PHE A 139 2.62 -14.64 -1.12
C PHE A 139 1.53 -15.39 -1.88
N TRP A 140 1.65 -15.45 -3.20
CA TRP A 140 0.81 -16.29 -4.02
C TRP A 140 1.11 -17.78 -3.78
N HIS A 141 0.07 -18.61 -3.73
CA HIS A 141 0.21 -20.06 -3.74
C HIS A 141 -1.00 -20.74 -4.40
N HIS A 142 -0.85 -22.01 -4.77
CA HIS A 142 -1.94 -22.77 -5.36
C HIS A 142 -3.15 -22.85 -4.41
N GLY A 143 -4.35 -22.61 -4.93
CA GLY A 143 -5.60 -22.58 -4.15
C GLY A 143 -5.91 -21.23 -3.48
N LYS A 144 -4.99 -20.26 -3.51
CA LYS A 144 -5.29 -18.86 -3.19
C LYS A 144 -6.08 -18.21 -4.33
N THR A 145 -6.95 -17.26 -4.03
CA THR A 145 -7.85 -16.61 -5.00
C THR A 145 -7.08 -16.11 -6.23
N LYS A 146 -7.47 -16.56 -7.43
CA LYS A 146 -6.74 -16.39 -8.71
C LYS A 146 -6.92 -15.05 -9.41
N THR A 147 -7.65 -14.09 -8.83
CA THR A 147 -7.90 -12.82 -9.51
C THR A 147 -6.73 -11.86 -9.29
N GLY A 148 -6.31 -11.17 -10.36
CA GLY A 148 -5.18 -10.25 -10.34
C GLY A 148 -5.29 -9.27 -9.17
N MET A 149 -4.18 -9.11 -8.44
CA MET A 149 -4.00 -8.10 -7.39
C MET A 149 -5.15 -8.00 -6.36
N VAL A 150 -5.70 -9.13 -5.88
CA VAL A 150 -6.56 -9.05 -4.68
C VAL A 150 -5.68 -8.82 -3.46
N ALA A 151 -5.61 -7.56 -3.03
CA ALA A 151 -5.29 -7.21 -1.67
C ALA A 151 -6.59 -7.03 -0.90
N TYR A 152 -6.70 -7.60 0.30
CA TYR A 152 -7.86 -7.38 1.15
C TYR A 152 -7.58 -7.76 2.60
N THR A 153 -8.34 -7.12 3.48
CA THR A 153 -8.37 -7.40 4.90
C THR A 153 -9.60 -8.22 5.27
N ARG A 154 -9.35 -9.36 5.91
CA ARG A 154 -10.39 -10.28 6.38
C ARG A 154 -10.33 -10.47 7.90
N PRO A 155 -11.29 -9.93 8.64
CA PRO A 155 -11.53 -10.35 10.03
C PRO A 155 -11.86 -11.85 10.05
N ILE A 156 -11.08 -12.62 10.82
CA ILE A 156 -11.33 -14.04 11.11
C ILE A 156 -12.23 -14.16 12.33
N CYS A 157 -11.93 -13.37 13.36
CA CYS A 157 -12.74 -13.22 14.56
C CYS A 157 -12.88 -11.74 14.90
N VAL A 158 -14.08 -11.34 15.34
CA VAL A 158 -14.38 -9.97 15.74
C VAL A 158 -14.31 -9.80 17.26
N GLY A 159 -13.66 -8.73 17.72
CA GLY A 159 -13.44 -8.45 19.13
C GLY A 159 -14.64 -7.77 19.79
N HIS A 160 -15.10 -8.24 20.94
CA HIS A 160 -16.21 -7.63 21.68
C HIS A 160 -16.26 -8.11 23.13
N THR A 161 -16.98 -7.39 24.00
CA THR A 161 -17.07 -7.72 25.44
C THR A 161 -18.39 -8.35 25.88
N ALA A 162 -19.48 -8.21 25.10
CA ALA A 162 -20.77 -8.85 25.39
C ALA A 162 -20.74 -10.35 25.06
N THR A 163 -20.00 -11.11 25.86
CA THR A 163 -19.94 -12.56 25.81
C THR A 163 -20.74 -13.15 26.96
N ALA A 164 -21.19 -14.41 26.83
CA ALA A 164 -21.93 -15.09 27.89
C ALA A 164 -21.10 -15.27 29.18
N SER A 165 -19.76 -15.28 29.09
CA SER A 165 -18.85 -15.39 30.24
C SER A 165 -18.44 -14.03 30.83
N GLY A 166 -18.80 -12.90 30.19
CA GLY A 166 -18.33 -11.57 30.56
C GLY A 166 -16.85 -11.31 30.22
N THR A 167 -16.17 -12.25 29.56
CA THR A 167 -14.77 -12.12 29.14
C THR A 167 -14.67 -11.50 27.75
N ARG A 168 -13.71 -10.59 27.52
CA ARG A 168 -13.46 -10.05 26.18
C ARG A 168 -13.10 -11.17 25.21
N LYS A 169 -13.79 -11.21 24.07
CA LYS A 169 -13.34 -11.98 22.91
C LYS A 169 -12.35 -11.13 22.13
N TYR A 170 -11.16 -11.65 21.88
CA TYR A 170 -10.13 -10.93 21.13
C TYR A 170 -10.32 -11.08 19.62
N PRO A 171 -10.06 -10.02 18.84
CA PRO A 171 -10.11 -10.07 17.39
C PRO A 171 -8.94 -10.88 16.81
N SER A 172 -9.16 -11.41 15.61
CA SER A 172 -8.10 -11.87 14.74
C SER A 172 -8.38 -11.44 13.31
N VAL A 173 -7.36 -10.96 12.61
CA VAL A 173 -7.49 -10.36 11.28
C VAL A 173 -6.36 -10.81 10.36
N CYS A 174 -6.68 -11.08 9.10
CA CYS A 174 -5.73 -11.47 8.08
C CYS A 174 -5.61 -10.40 7.00
N LEU A 175 -4.38 -9.97 6.74
CA LEU A 175 -3.98 -9.17 5.60
C LEU A 175 -3.53 -10.11 4.49
N VAL A 176 -4.19 -10.05 3.34
CA VAL A 176 -3.90 -10.92 2.19
C VAL A 176 -3.35 -10.09 1.05
N LEU A 177 -2.18 -10.47 0.53
CA LEU A 177 -1.63 -9.99 -0.75
C LEU A 177 -1.33 -11.18 -1.69
N ASN A 178 -0.91 -10.90 -2.93
CA ASN A 178 -0.52 -11.92 -3.91
C ASN A 178 0.86 -11.61 -4.52
N LEU A 179 1.87 -11.45 -3.67
CA LEU A 179 3.25 -11.21 -4.12
C LEU A 179 3.87 -12.48 -4.70
N ALA A 180 4.78 -12.32 -5.64
CA ALA A 180 5.58 -13.43 -6.16
C ALA A 180 6.42 -14.04 -5.01
N PRO A 181 6.50 -15.37 -4.87
CA PRO A 181 7.24 -15.99 -3.75
C PRO A 181 8.75 -15.77 -3.83
N THR A 182 9.30 -15.58 -5.03
CA THR A 182 10.73 -15.47 -5.29
C THR A 182 11.17 -14.01 -5.34
N ASN A 183 12.14 -13.64 -4.49
CA ASN A 183 12.66 -12.27 -4.35
C ASN A 183 11.54 -11.21 -4.20
N PRO A 184 10.66 -11.37 -3.20
CA PRO A 184 9.47 -10.54 -3.10
C PRO A 184 9.82 -9.09 -2.77
N VAL A 185 9.30 -8.19 -3.58
CA VAL A 185 9.42 -6.74 -3.44
C VAL A 185 8.01 -6.16 -3.42
N LEU A 186 7.77 -5.21 -2.51
CA LEU A 186 6.52 -4.45 -2.52
C LEU A 186 6.53 -3.41 -3.65
N GLY A 187 7.65 -2.72 -3.83
CA GLY A 187 7.68 -1.53 -4.67
C GLY A 187 6.78 -0.43 -4.12
N PHE A 188 6.67 0.67 -4.84
CA PHE A 188 5.87 1.81 -4.38
C PHE A 188 4.38 1.45 -4.26
N HIS A 189 3.82 0.81 -5.29
CA HIS A 189 2.42 0.37 -5.28
C HIS A 189 2.12 -0.69 -4.20
N GLY A 190 3.03 -1.65 -3.99
CA GLY A 190 2.86 -2.65 -2.93
C GLY A 190 2.95 -2.05 -1.53
N VAL A 191 3.79 -1.02 -1.31
CA VAL A 191 3.79 -0.28 -0.03
C VAL A 191 2.46 0.41 0.19
N ARG A 192 1.91 1.11 -0.82
CA ARG A 192 0.58 1.72 -0.73
C ARG A 192 -0.49 0.67 -0.39
N THR A 193 -0.48 -0.43 -1.11
CA THR A 193 -1.47 -1.51 -0.96
C THR A 193 -1.36 -2.18 0.42
N PHE A 194 -0.14 -2.50 0.86
CA PHE A 194 0.07 -3.06 2.20
C PHE A 194 -0.34 -2.07 3.28
N ALA A 195 -0.01 -0.78 3.14
CA ALA A 195 -0.42 0.26 4.08
C ALA A 195 -1.95 0.38 4.17
N HIS A 196 -2.64 0.38 3.03
CA HIS A 196 -4.11 0.40 2.96
C HIS A 196 -4.72 -0.73 3.80
N GLU A 197 -4.29 -1.98 3.54
CA GLU A 197 -4.81 -3.13 4.26
C GLU A 197 -4.36 -3.16 5.73
N LEU A 198 -3.15 -2.69 6.03
CA LEU A 198 -2.67 -2.57 7.40
C LEU A 198 -3.54 -1.61 8.21
N GLY A 199 -4.00 -0.50 7.61
CA GLY A 199 -4.94 0.43 8.23
C GLY A 199 -6.26 -0.25 8.62
N HIS A 200 -6.80 -1.11 7.74
CA HIS A 200 -7.96 -1.95 8.06
C HIS A 200 -7.66 -2.94 9.19
N CYS A 201 -6.49 -3.58 9.19
CA CYS A 201 -6.09 -4.48 10.27
C CYS A 201 -6.01 -3.77 11.63
N MET A 202 -5.39 -2.59 11.68
CA MET A 202 -5.28 -1.80 12.91
C MET A 202 -6.65 -1.35 13.40
N HIS A 203 -7.54 -0.94 12.49
CA HIS A 203 -8.91 -0.61 12.82
C HIS A 203 -9.64 -1.79 13.49
N VAL A 204 -9.44 -3.02 13.02
CA VAL A 204 -10.05 -4.22 13.64
C VAL A 204 -9.42 -4.56 15.00
N LEU A 205 -8.09 -4.46 15.12
CA LEU A 205 -7.36 -4.85 16.34
C LEU A 205 -7.58 -3.86 17.49
N PHE A 206 -7.64 -2.56 17.20
CA PHE A 206 -7.71 -1.51 18.23
C PHE A 206 -9.14 -1.24 18.72
N GLN A 207 -10.14 -1.86 18.10
CA GLN A 207 -11.53 -1.70 18.51
C GLN A 207 -11.80 -2.26 19.91
N GLN A 208 -12.44 -1.42 20.73
CA GLN A 208 -13.00 -1.79 22.02
C GLN A 208 -14.51 -1.54 21.98
N VAL A 209 -15.26 -2.57 21.60
CA VAL A 209 -16.72 -2.47 21.44
C VAL A 209 -17.45 -3.50 22.28
N THR A 210 -18.68 -3.16 22.66
CA THR A 210 -19.50 -4.06 23.48
C THR A 210 -20.08 -5.21 22.66
N HIS A 211 -20.64 -4.93 21.48
CA HIS A 211 -21.37 -5.93 20.70
C HIS A 211 -20.60 -6.38 19.46
N ALA A 212 -20.75 -7.66 19.09
CA ALA A 212 -20.11 -8.21 17.90
C ALA A 212 -20.56 -7.50 16.60
N ILE A 213 -21.82 -7.05 16.53
CA ILE A 213 -22.38 -6.37 15.35
C ILE A 213 -21.72 -5.02 15.06
N THR A 214 -21.13 -4.37 16.07
CA THR A 214 -20.42 -3.09 15.94
C THR A 214 -18.91 -3.28 15.82
N SER A 215 -18.42 -4.51 15.76
CA SER A 215 -17.01 -4.86 15.68
C SER A 215 -16.57 -5.12 14.24
N GLY A 216 -15.26 -5.16 13.99
CA GLY A 216 -14.69 -5.37 12.66
C GLY A 216 -14.90 -4.16 11.76
N ARG A 217 -15.34 -4.40 10.53
CA ARG A 217 -15.51 -3.34 9.50
C ARG A 217 -16.97 -2.99 9.25
N HIS A 218 -17.82 -3.09 10.27
CA HIS A 218 -19.26 -2.83 10.18
C HIS A 218 -19.66 -1.35 10.31
N LEU A 219 -18.74 -0.42 10.03
CA LEU A 219 -19.06 1.00 9.89
C LEU A 219 -19.73 1.26 8.53
N GLY A 220 -20.34 2.44 8.37
CA GLY A 220 -20.85 2.89 7.07
C GLY A 220 -19.78 2.78 5.99
N SER A 221 -20.18 2.36 4.78
CA SER A 221 -19.25 2.15 3.66
C SER A 221 -18.48 3.42 3.27
N ASP A 222 -18.98 4.59 3.66
CA ASP A 222 -18.37 5.90 3.48
C ASP A 222 -17.29 6.24 4.52
N TYR A 223 -17.20 5.49 5.62
CA TYR A 223 -16.24 5.74 6.71
C TYR A 223 -15.17 4.65 6.81
N VAL A 224 -15.50 3.42 6.41
CA VAL A 224 -14.62 2.25 6.60
C VAL A 224 -13.24 2.41 5.95
N GLU A 225 -13.12 3.23 4.90
CA GLU A 225 -11.86 3.49 4.17
C GLU A 225 -11.02 4.64 4.74
N ILE A 226 -11.49 5.35 5.76
CA ILE A 226 -10.68 6.45 6.34
C ILE A 226 -9.38 5.92 6.95
N PRO A 227 -9.38 4.86 7.79
CA PRO A 227 -8.14 4.33 8.36
C PRO A 227 -7.13 3.87 7.30
N SER A 228 -7.61 3.21 6.23
CA SER A 228 -6.77 2.69 5.16
C SER A 228 -6.10 3.83 4.37
N HIS A 229 -6.86 4.86 3.97
CA HIS A 229 -6.29 6.02 3.27
C HIS A 229 -5.34 6.87 4.14
N VAL A 230 -5.58 6.96 5.45
CA VAL A 230 -4.65 7.62 6.39
C VAL A 230 -3.30 6.88 6.40
N PHE A 231 -3.32 5.55 6.45
CA PHE A 231 -2.11 4.73 6.40
C PHE A 231 -1.40 4.84 5.06
N GLU A 232 -2.13 4.81 3.93
CA GLU A 232 -1.54 5.07 2.62
C GLU A 232 -0.79 6.41 2.60
N HIS A 233 -1.45 7.50 3.01
CA HIS A 233 -0.83 8.81 2.98
C HIS A 233 0.41 8.88 3.86
N MET A 234 0.35 8.31 5.07
CA MET A 234 1.46 8.27 6.02
C MET A 234 2.68 7.56 5.44
N PHE A 235 2.52 6.31 4.96
CA PHE A 235 3.65 5.50 4.52
C PHE A 235 4.24 5.95 3.18
N LEU A 236 3.49 6.72 2.39
CA LEU A 236 3.98 7.31 1.14
C LEU A 236 4.68 8.65 1.34
N GLN A 237 4.74 9.18 2.57
CA GLN A 237 5.56 10.36 2.85
C GLN A 237 7.04 10.06 2.67
N ARG A 238 7.80 11.05 2.18
CA ARG A 238 9.25 10.96 1.97
C ARG A 238 10.00 10.39 3.17
N ASP A 239 9.73 10.91 4.37
CA ASP A 239 10.43 10.49 5.58
C ASP A 239 10.08 9.05 5.98
N MET A 240 8.83 8.63 5.74
CA MET A 240 8.40 7.25 6.00
C MET A 240 9.02 6.28 5.00
N LEU A 241 9.03 6.61 3.69
CA LEU A 241 9.72 5.82 2.67
C LEU A 241 11.21 5.66 3.00
N LYS A 242 11.86 6.72 3.47
CA LYS A 242 13.26 6.67 3.92
C LYS A 242 13.45 5.76 5.14
N LYS A 243 12.50 5.78 6.08
CA LYS A 243 12.53 4.97 7.31
C LYS A 243 12.34 3.48 7.02
N ILE A 244 11.37 3.13 6.16
CA ILE A 244 11.03 1.74 5.83
C ILE A 244 11.88 1.14 4.70
N GLY A 245 12.58 1.98 3.93
CA GLY A 245 13.37 1.59 2.78
C GLY A 245 14.81 1.22 3.13
N ARG A 246 15.28 0.10 2.57
CA ARG A 246 16.67 -0.35 2.61
C ARG A 246 16.99 -1.20 1.40
N HIS A 247 18.11 -0.91 0.74
CA HIS A 247 18.49 -1.62 -0.48
C HIS A 247 18.72 -3.11 -0.19
N ARG A 248 18.11 -3.98 -1.01
CA ARG A 248 18.10 -5.45 -0.84
C ARG A 248 19.49 -6.08 -0.76
N ALA A 249 20.51 -5.45 -1.37
CA ALA A 249 21.89 -5.92 -1.27
C ALA A 249 22.43 -5.94 0.16
N TYR A 250 21.83 -5.17 1.08
CA TYR A 250 22.25 -5.05 2.47
C TYR A 250 21.47 -5.94 3.43
N LEU A 251 20.55 -6.80 2.94
CA LEU A 251 19.78 -7.71 3.80
C LEU A 251 20.72 -8.68 4.52
N ASP A 252 21.62 -9.31 3.78
CA ASP A 252 22.63 -10.21 4.31
C ASP A 252 23.88 -10.26 3.39
N ALA A 253 24.87 -11.06 3.79
CA ALA A 253 26.13 -11.18 3.05
C ALA A 253 25.96 -11.92 1.70
N ASP A 254 25.00 -12.82 1.55
CA ASP A 254 24.71 -13.52 0.30
C ASP A 254 24.02 -12.60 -0.70
N ALA A 255 23.12 -11.73 -0.25
CA ALA A 255 22.47 -10.72 -1.07
C ALA A 255 23.50 -9.73 -1.64
N MET A 256 24.49 -9.31 -0.85
CA MET A 256 25.57 -8.45 -1.32
C MET A 256 26.47 -9.17 -2.34
N ARG A 257 26.80 -10.44 -2.11
CA ARG A 257 27.55 -11.27 -3.07
C ARG A 257 26.79 -11.42 -4.38
N ALA A 258 25.51 -11.75 -4.32
CA ALA A 258 24.65 -11.91 -5.50
C ALA A 258 24.52 -10.59 -6.28
N TRP A 259 24.37 -9.46 -5.57
CA TRP A 259 24.35 -8.14 -6.20
C TRP A 259 25.67 -7.84 -6.91
N SER A 260 26.81 -8.09 -6.25
CA SER A 260 28.15 -7.85 -6.82
C SER A 260 28.40 -8.72 -8.05
N ALA A 261 27.99 -9.99 -8.00
CA ALA A 261 28.11 -10.91 -9.14
C ALA A 261 27.24 -10.49 -10.33
N ALA A 262 26.07 -9.88 -10.08
CA ALA A 262 25.19 -9.35 -11.11
C ALA A 262 25.67 -8.00 -11.68
N HIS A 263 26.59 -7.30 -11.00
CA HIS A 263 27.09 -5.99 -11.39
C HIS A 263 28.63 -5.94 -11.36
N PRO A 264 29.32 -6.72 -12.21
CA PRO A 264 30.78 -6.83 -12.18
C PRO A 264 31.51 -5.51 -12.49
N ASP A 265 30.85 -4.61 -13.21
CA ASP A 265 31.40 -3.30 -13.61
C ASP A 265 31.13 -2.19 -12.58
N ALA A 266 30.38 -2.47 -11.51
CA ALA A 266 30.06 -1.46 -10.51
C ALA A 266 31.29 -1.13 -9.64
N THR A 267 31.67 0.15 -9.61
CA THR A 267 32.82 0.63 -8.83
C THR A 267 32.57 0.71 -7.33
N CYS A 268 31.30 0.79 -6.93
CA CYS A 268 30.89 0.80 -5.53
C CYS A 268 29.51 0.14 -5.36
N PRO A 269 29.19 -0.38 -4.17
CA PRO A 269 27.84 -0.82 -3.84
C PRO A 269 26.79 0.30 -4.01
N PRO A 270 25.50 -0.06 -4.18
CA PRO A 270 24.44 0.92 -4.27
C PRO A 270 24.23 1.57 -2.90
N PRO A 271 23.61 2.76 -2.80
CA PRO A 271 23.26 3.35 -1.52
C PRO A 271 22.43 2.40 -0.65
N GLU A 272 22.71 2.30 0.65
CA GLU A 272 21.93 1.44 1.55
C GLU A 272 20.51 1.97 1.78
N ARG A 273 20.35 3.29 1.85
CA ARG A 273 19.06 3.97 2.03
C ARG A 273 18.62 4.63 0.72
N ILE A 274 17.32 4.86 0.59
CA ILE A 274 16.75 5.54 -0.58
C ILE A 274 17.40 6.93 -0.70
N PRO A 275 18.03 7.26 -1.84
CA PRO A 275 18.63 8.57 -2.06
C PRO A 275 17.58 9.70 -1.94
N ASP A 276 17.99 10.84 -1.39
CA ASP A 276 17.08 11.98 -1.20
C ASP A 276 16.55 12.55 -2.52
N GLU A 277 17.34 12.48 -3.60
CA GLU A 277 16.92 12.84 -4.95
C GLU A 277 15.79 11.93 -5.43
N LEU A 278 15.92 10.60 -5.26
CA LEU A 278 14.89 9.64 -5.65
C LEU A 278 13.60 9.84 -4.85
N LEU A 279 13.71 10.14 -3.55
CA LEU A 279 12.58 10.49 -2.70
C LEU A 279 11.89 11.78 -3.16
N GLN A 280 12.67 12.79 -3.57
CA GLN A 280 12.13 14.05 -4.08
C GLN A 280 11.39 13.84 -5.40
N THR A 281 11.99 13.12 -6.35
CA THR A 281 11.34 12.78 -7.63
C THR A 281 10.05 12.01 -7.39
N THR A 282 10.02 11.09 -6.42
CA THR A 282 8.80 10.36 -6.03
C THR A 282 7.72 11.30 -5.51
N ALA A 283 8.08 12.23 -4.63
CA ALA A 283 7.14 13.21 -4.07
C ALA A 283 6.58 14.16 -5.15
N ASP A 284 7.43 14.64 -6.04
CA ASP A 284 7.04 15.51 -7.16
C ASP A 284 6.11 14.78 -8.13
N SER A 285 6.38 13.49 -8.38
CA SER A 285 5.53 12.63 -9.20
C SER A 285 4.15 12.43 -8.58
N LEU A 286 4.07 12.19 -7.27
CA LEU A 286 2.79 12.07 -6.55
C LEU A 286 2.00 13.39 -6.57
N ALA A 287 2.68 14.52 -6.36
CA ALA A 287 2.05 15.83 -6.41
C ALA A 287 1.47 16.12 -7.80
N PHE A 288 2.23 15.81 -8.86
CA PHE A 288 1.78 15.95 -10.23
C PHE A 288 0.57 15.05 -10.53
N LEU A 289 0.65 13.76 -10.19
CA LEU A 289 -0.44 12.80 -10.43
C LEU A 289 -1.69 13.14 -9.61
N THR A 290 -1.55 13.70 -8.41
CA THR A 290 -2.68 14.15 -7.60
C THR A 290 -3.34 15.42 -8.18
N LEU A 291 -2.54 16.35 -8.70
CA LEU A 291 -3.04 17.60 -9.27
C LEU A 291 -3.69 17.39 -10.65
N TYR A 292 -3.19 16.44 -11.43
CA TYR A 292 -3.54 16.31 -12.84
C TYR A 292 -4.13 14.95 -13.25
N GLY A 293 -3.94 13.86 -12.50
CA GLY A 293 -4.04 12.50 -13.06
C GLY A 293 -4.82 11.43 -12.32
N ASN A 294 -5.19 11.57 -11.04
CA ASN A 294 -5.82 10.45 -10.33
C ASN A 294 -7.36 10.44 -10.46
N LEU A 295 -7.85 10.06 -11.65
CA LEU A 295 -9.26 9.66 -11.89
C LEU A 295 -9.42 8.13 -12.03
N GLY A 296 -8.35 7.35 -11.83
CA GLY A 296 -8.28 5.94 -12.20
C GLY A 296 -8.54 4.91 -11.09
N SER A 297 -8.89 5.32 -9.88
CA SER A 297 -9.14 4.39 -8.76
C SER A 297 -10.33 4.75 -7.88
N LEU A 298 -11.38 5.37 -8.46
CA LEU A 298 -12.70 5.49 -7.85
C LEU A 298 -13.70 4.59 -8.57
#